data_AF-A0AAV8XA45-F1
#
_entry.id   AF-A0AAV8XA45-F1
#
_cell.length_a   1.000
_cell.length_b   1.000
_cell.length_c   1.000
_cell.angle_alpha   90.00
_cell.angle_beta   90.00
_cell.angle_gamma   90.00
#
_symmetry.space_group_name_H-M   'P 1'
#
loop_
_entity.id
_entity.type
_entity.pdbx_description
1 polymer ?
#
loop_
_entity_poly.entity_id
_entity_poly.type
_entity_poly.pdbx_seq_one_letter_code
_entity_poly.pdbx_strand_id
1 'polypeptide(L)'
;MICDERLRILNINANFPGSVHDQFIFNASQVKQEMRRLHRDRIGKYFLLGDSGYALDKYMLIPVLNALLDTAEERYTRRHCQ
;
A
#
# COMPACT_ATOMS: atom_id res chain seq x y z
N MET A 1 -2.30 9.76 -1.40
CA MET A 1 -3.77 9.61 -1.44
C MET A 1 -4.10 8.12 -1.32
N ILE A 2 -5.21 7.75 -0.69
CA ILE A 2 -5.64 6.34 -0.57
C ILE A 2 -7.11 6.25 -0.98
N CYS A 3 -7.46 5.20 -1.73
CA CYS A 3 -8.82 4.92 -2.17
C CYS A 3 -9.17 3.44 -1.98
N ASP A 4 -10.46 3.13 -2.06
CA ASP A 4 -10.97 1.76 -2.06
C ASP A 4 -11.07 1.17 -3.48
N GLU A 5 -11.55 -0.06 -3.60
CA GLU A 5 -11.68 -0.78 -4.87
C GLU A 5 -12.69 -0.13 -5.85
N ARG A 6 -13.54 0.78 -5.35
CA ARG A 6 -14.49 1.57 -6.14
C ARG A 6 -13.96 2.97 -6.45
N LEU A 7 -12.66 3.20 -6.24
CA LEU A 7 -11.97 4.47 -6.43
C LEU A 7 -12.53 5.61 -5.55
N ARG A 8 -13.20 5.28 -4.44
CA ARG A 8 -13.63 6.29 -3.47
C ARG A 8 -12.43 6.69 -2.63
N ILE A 9 -12.14 7.98 -2.58
CA ILE A 9 -11.05 8.52 -1.76
C ILE A 9 -11.39 8.29 -0.28
N LEU A 10 -10.52 7.57 0.42
CA LEU A 10 -10.63 7.30 1.85
C LEU A 10 -9.74 8.24 2.68
N ASN A 11 -8.61 8.67 2.11
CA ASN A 11 -7.68 9.54 2.81
C ASN A 11 -6.85 10.40 1.85
N ILE A 12 -6.66 11.66 2.23
CA ILE A 12 -5.74 12.61 1.59
C ILE A 12 -4.83 13.17 2.69
N ASN A 13 -3.53 13.20 2.41
CA ASN A 13 -2.54 13.88 3.24
C ASN A 13 -1.72 14.80 2.34
N ALA A 14 -1.93 16.12 2.47
CA ALA A 14 -1.28 17.15 1.68
C ALA A 14 -0.35 18.05 2.52
N ASN A 15 0.02 17.59 3.72
CA ASN A 15 0.82 18.38 4.66
C ASN A 15 2.33 18.37 4.36
N PHE A 16 2.75 17.69 3.29
CA PHE A 16 4.16 17.49 2.94
C PHE A 16 4.46 18.03 1.54
N PRO A 17 5.64 18.66 1.33
CA PRO A 17 6.11 19.00 -0.01
C PRO A 17 6.24 17.77 -0.90
N GLY A 18 6.12 17.95 -2.22
CA GLY A 18 6.20 16.84 -3.19
C GLY A 18 7.56 16.13 -3.28
N SER A 19 8.61 16.66 -2.64
CA SER A 19 9.92 16.02 -2.56
C SER A 19 10.04 14.99 -1.44
N VAL A 20 9.03 14.87 -0.57
CA VAL A 20 9.05 13.94 0.56
C VAL A 20 8.64 12.55 0.08
N HIS A 21 9.44 11.54 0.39
CA HIS A 21 9.12 10.16 0.04
C HIS A 21 7.80 9.70 0.65
N ASP A 22 6.96 9.06 -0.16
CA ASP A 22 5.66 8.55 0.24
C ASP A 22 5.71 7.59 1.43
N GLN A 23 6.78 6.79 1.54
CA GLN A 23 7.02 5.91 2.69
C GLN A 23 7.15 6.69 4.00
N PHE A 24 7.79 7.87 3.98
CA PHE A 24 7.90 8.73 5.15
C PHE A 24 6.53 9.29 5.55
N ILE A 25 5.78 9.80 4.57
CA ILE A 25 4.42 10.33 4.76
C ILE A 25 3.51 9.25 5.35
N PHE A 26 3.56 8.03 4.80
CA PHE A 26 2.77 6.91 5.29
C PHE A 26 3.15 6.54 6.73
N ASN A 27 4.44 6.43 7.05
CA ASN A 27 4.89 6.13 8.42
C ASN A 27 4.43 7.17 9.45
N ALA A 28 4.33 8.44 9.05
CA ALA A 28 3.83 9.52 9.89
C ALA A 28 2.29 9.64 9.93
N SER A 29 1.56 8.89 9.09
CA SER A 29 0.11 9.05 8.92
C SER A 29 -0.71 8.32 10.00
N GLN A 30 -1.92 8.82 10.27
CA GLN A 30 -2.92 8.08 11.05
C GLN A 30 -3.35 6.77 10.38
N VAL A 31 -3.27 6.69 9.04
CA VAL A 31 -3.58 5.47 8.29
C VAL A 31 -2.65 4.32 8.71
N LYS A 32 -1.35 4.56 8.89
CA LYS A 32 -0.43 3.53 9.40
C LYS A 32 -0.85 3.02 10.78
N GLN A 33 -1.36 3.90 11.64
CA GLN A 33 -1.86 3.51 12.96
C GLN A 33 -3.11 2.65 12.84
N GLU A 34 -4.05 3.04 11.96
CA GLU A 34 -5.30 2.31 11.75
C GLU A 34 -5.07 0.95 11.11
N MET A 35 -4.22 0.83 10.08
CA MET A 35 -3.87 -0.46 9.49
C MET A 35 -3.22 -1.40 10.51
N ARG A 36 -2.35 -0.87 11.40
CA ARG A 36 -1.79 -1.65 12.51
C ARG A 36 -2.86 -2.12 13.48
N ARG A 37 -3.84 -1.28 13.80
CA ARG A 37 -4.97 -1.61 14.68
C ARG A 37 -5.81 -2.72 14.06
N LEU A 38 -6.26 -2.55 12.81
CA LEU A 38 -7.05 -3.55 12.06
C LEU A 38 -6.33 -4.89 12.00
N HIS A 39 -5.03 -4.88 11.69
CA HIS A 39 -4.23 -6.10 11.62
C HIS A 39 -4.06 -6.77 13.00
N ARG A 40 -3.69 -6.01 14.04
CA ARG A 40 -3.46 -6.54 15.39
C ARG A 40 -4.74 -7.11 16.00
N ASP A 41 -5.85 -6.38 15.86
CA ASP A 41 -7.13 -6.73 16.44
C ASP A 41 -7.88 -7.76 15.56
N ARG A 42 -7.27 -8.20 14.45
CA ARG A 42 -7.80 -9.16 13.46
C ARG A 42 -9.17 -8.74 12.91
N ILE A 43 -9.37 -7.44 12.73
CA ILE A 43 -10.61 -6.88 12.21
C ILE A 43 -10.54 -6.95 10.69
N GLY A 44 -11.26 -7.91 10.13
CA GLY A 44 -11.32 -8.12 8.68
C GLY A 44 -9.96 -8.47 8.05
N LYS A 45 -9.90 -8.37 6.72
CA LYS A 45 -8.69 -8.57 5.93
C LYS A 45 -8.49 -7.35 5.04
N TYR A 46 -7.76 -6.38 5.56
CA TYR A 46 -7.45 -5.14 4.85
C TYR A 46 -5.98 -5.11 4.45
N PHE A 47 -5.74 -4.75 3.20
CA PHE A 47 -4.42 -4.57 2.63
C PHE A 47 -4.40 -3.25 1.87
N LEU A 48 -3.27 -2.56 1.95
CA LEU A 48 -2.93 -1.48 1.04
C LEU A 48 -2.13 -2.07 -0.12
N LEU A 49 -2.43 -1.60 -1.33
CA LEU A 49 -1.60 -1.80 -2.51
C LEU A 49 -0.76 -0.53 -2.68
N GLY A 50 0.54 -0.64 -2.45
CA GLY A 50 1.49 0.45 -2.62
C GLY A 50 2.44 0.17 -3.78
N ASP A 51 3.01 1.21 -4.38
CA ASP A 51 4.07 1.05 -5.36
C ASP A 51 5.38 0.51 -4.74
N SER A 52 6.40 0.32 -5.58
CA SER A 52 7.71 -0.18 -5.16
C SER A 52 8.51 0.77 -4.25
N GLY A 53 8.06 2.01 -4.07
CA GLY A 53 8.65 2.99 -3.14
C GLY A 53 8.25 2.75 -1.68
N TYR A 54 7.24 1.91 -1.44
CA TYR A 54 6.85 1.48 -0.11
C TYR A 54 7.61 0.23 0.35
N ALA A 55 7.76 0.08 1.66
CA ALA A 55 8.26 -1.13 2.28
C ALA A 55 7.13 -2.17 2.42
N LEU A 56 7.44 -3.42 2.05
CA LEU A 56 6.56 -4.57 2.28
C LEU A 56 6.27 -4.72 3.79
N ASP A 57 5.00 -4.88 4.16
CA ASP A 57 4.56 -5.05 5.54
C ASP A 57 3.33 -5.97 5.59
N LYS A 58 2.89 -6.37 6.79
CA LYS A 58 1.77 -7.31 7.02
C LYS A 58 0.43 -6.87 6.41
N TYR A 59 0.31 -5.59 6.07
CA TYR A 59 -0.86 -4.95 5.50
C TYR A 59 -0.50 -3.99 4.35
N MET A 60 0.75 -4.02 3.87
CA MET A 60 1.22 -3.26 2.70
C MET A 60 1.80 -4.25 1.71
N LEU A 61 1.07 -4.46 0.61
CA LEU A 61 1.52 -5.28 -0.51
C LEU A 61 2.15 -4.35 -1.55
N ILE A 62 3.32 -4.75 -2.05
CA ILE A 62 4.04 -4.04 -3.11
C ILE A 62 4.25 -4.96 -4.30
N PRO A 63 4.51 -4.43 -5.52
CA PRO A 63 4.91 -5.24 -6.66
C PRO A 63 6.14 -6.11 -6.36
N VAL A 64 6.14 -7.34 -6.85
CA VAL A 64 7.34 -8.20 -6.85
C VAL A 64 8.12 -7.90 -8.12
N LEU A 65 9.15 -7.06 -7.98
CA LEU A 65 10.02 -6.68 -9.09
C LEU A 65 10.86 -7.87 -9.55
N ASN A 66 11.10 -7.97 -10.86
CA ASN A 66 11.90 -9.04 -11.48
C ASN A 66 11.35 -10.46 -11.20
N ALA A 67 10.04 -10.61 -11.00
CA ALA A 67 9.40 -11.91 -10.93
C ALA A 67 9.67 -12.72 -12.22
N LEU A 68 9.95 -14.01 -12.06
CA LEU A 68 10.18 -14.91 -13.20
C LEU A 68 8.91 -15.02 -14.06
N LEU A 69 9.09 -15.19 -15.36
CA LEU A 69 7.97 -15.37 -16.29
C LEU A 69 7.09 -16.57 -15.90
N ASP A 70 5.79 -16.45 -16.14
CA ASP A 70 4.75 -17.44 -15.85
C ASP A 70 4.57 -17.82 -14.36
N THR A 71 5.16 -17.06 -13.45
CA THR A 71 4.98 -17.24 -11.99
C THR A 71 3.72 -16.55 -11.45
N ALA A 72 3.31 -16.91 -10.23
CA ALA A 72 2.20 -16.24 -9.56
C ALA A 72 2.53 -14.78 -9.22
N GLU A 73 3.80 -14.53 -8.91
CA GLU A 73 4.40 -13.24 -8.61
C GLU A 73 4.36 -12.32 -9.83
N GLU A 74 4.70 -12.82 -11.03
CA GLU A 74 4.59 -12.06 -12.29
C GLU A 74 3.14 -11.67 -12.55
N ARG A 75 2.20 -12.62 -12.44
CA ARG A 75 0.77 -12.35 -12.66
C ARG A 75 0.21 -11.34 -11.64
N TYR A 76 0.66 -11.42 -10.40
CA TYR A 76 0.32 -10.48 -9.35
C TYR A 76 0.85 -9.08 -9.68
N THR A 77 2.15 -8.94 -9.95
CA THR A 77 2.79 -7.67 -10.29
C THR A 77 2.16 -7.03 -11.52
N ARG A 78 1.87 -7.83 -12.56
CA ARG A 78 1.24 -7.35 -13.79
C ARG A 78 -0.16 -6.78 -13.56
N ARG A 79 -0.95 -7.37 -12.66
CA ARG A 79 -2.27 -6.83 -12.28
C ARG A 79 -2.18 -5.66 -11.31
N HIS A 80 -1.13 -5.60 -10.49
CA HIS A 80 -0.90 -4.51 -9.55
C HIS A 80 -0.52 -3.22 -10.27
N CYS A 81 0.35 -3.30 -11.28
CA CYS A 81 0.89 -2.14 -12.00
C CYS A 81 0.07 -1.72 -13.24
N GLN A 82 -1.10 -2.33 -13.48
CA GLN A 82 -2.02 -1.99 -14.57
C GLN A 82 -2.92 -0.82 -14.19
#